data_AF-A0A0A9YST7-F1
#
_entry.id   AF-A0A0A9YST7-F1
#
_cell.length_a   1.000
_cell.length_b   1.000
_cell.length_c   1.000
_cell.angle_alpha   90.00
_cell.angle_beta   90.00
_cell.angle_gamma   90.00
#
_symmetry.space_group_name_H-M   'P 1'
#
loop_
_entity.id
_entity.type
_entity.pdbx_description
1 polymer ?
#
loop_
_entity_poly.entity_id
_entity_poly.type
_entity_poly.pdbx_seq_one_letter_code
_entity_poly.pdbx_strand_id
1 'polypeptide(L)'
;DLHKCLSRFWEIEEVNIPISEENPEDVLCEEHFKTTHYRDQTGRFVVRMPFQTTSLPLGESSAQAMKRFYSLEHKLKRNPELKEQYSLFMDEYISLDHMSPATSES
;
A
#
# COMPACT_ATOMS: atom_id res chain seq x y z
N ASP A 1 4.06 -18.91 42.19
CA ASP A 1 3.61 -19.70 41.03
C ASP A 1 3.31 -18.87 39.78
N LEU A 2 2.42 -17.88 39.82
CA LEU A 2 2.04 -17.12 38.61
C LEU A 2 3.24 -16.50 37.86
N HIS A 3 4.17 -15.88 38.59
CA HIS A 3 5.36 -15.27 38.00
C HIS A 3 6.23 -16.30 37.25
N LYS A 4 6.35 -17.51 37.80
CA LYS A 4 7.15 -18.59 37.21
C LYS A 4 6.48 -19.19 35.96
N CYS A 5 5.16 -19.26 35.94
CA CYS A 5 4.39 -19.63 34.75
C CYS A 5 4.50 -18.57 33.65
N LEU A 6 4.43 -17.29 34.01
CA LEU A 6 4.60 -16.18 33.06
C LEU A 6 6.01 -16.18 32.46
N SER A 7 7.06 -16.34 33.27
CA SER A 7 8.43 -16.44 32.76
C SER A 7 8.60 -17.60 31.79
N ARG A 8 8.12 -18.81 32.15
CA ARG A 8 8.18 -19.98 31.26
C ARG A 8 7.36 -19.81 29.99
N PHE A 9 6.26 -19.09 30.04
CA PHE A 9 5.45 -18.81 28.86
C PHE A 9 6.22 -17.93 27.86
N TRP A 10 6.82 -16.83 28.35
CA TRP A 10 7.67 -15.96 27.54
C TRP A 10 8.92 -16.68 27.01
N GLU A 11 9.58 -17.53 27.80
CA GLU A 11 10.73 -18.33 27.37
C GLU A 11 10.40 -19.34 26.25
N ILE A 12 9.15 -19.80 26.15
CA ILE A 12 8.71 -20.78 25.15
C ILE A 12 8.24 -20.10 23.86
N GLU A 13 7.60 -18.93 23.96
CA GLU A 13 7.13 -18.16 22.79
C GLU A 13 8.20 -17.25 22.18
N GLU A 14 9.20 -16.83 22.96
CA GLU A 14 10.33 -16.08 22.42
C GLU A 14 11.14 -16.97 21.48
N VAL A 15 11.06 -16.67 20.19
CA VAL A 15 11.93 -17.28 19.19
C VAL A 15 13.33 -16.75 19.46
N ASN A 16 14.20 -17.61 20.00
CA ASN A 16 15.60 -17.30 20.29
C ASN A 16 16.40 -17.30 18.96
N ILE A 17 16.04 -16.38 18.08
CA ILE A 17 16.76 -16.13 16.83
C ILE A 17 18.00 -15.34 17.24
N PRO A 18 19.23 -15.85 17.04
CA PRO A 18 20.40 -15.00 17.16
C PRO A 18 20.17 -13.85 16.19
N ILE A 19 20.20 -12.61 16.69
CA ILE A 19 20.08 -11.40 15.89
C ILE A 19 21.24 -11.46 14.87
N SER A 20 20.98 -12.04 13.71
CA SER A 20 21.88 -11.96 12.57
C SER A 20 21.93 -10.50 12.15
N GLU A 21 23.07 -10.07 11.61
CA GLU A 21 23.31 -8.74 11.04
C GLU A 21 22.01 -8.01 10.70
N GLU A 22 21.72 -6.94 11.45
CA GLU A 22 20.47 -6.20 11.37
C GLU A 22 20.13 -5.92 9.90
N ASN A 23 19.05 -6.54 9.41
CA ASN A 23 18.59 -6.27 8.05
C ASN A 23 18.25 -4.78 7.97
N PRO A 24 18.88 -4.01 7.05
CA PRO A 24 18.62 -2.59 6.93
C PRO A 24 17.14 -2.26 6.72
N GLU A 25 16.37 -3.14 6.08
CA GLU A 25 14.92 -2.97 5.89
C GLU A 25 14.15 -3.08 7.20
N ASP A 26 14.56 -3.96 8.11
CA ASP A 26 13.91 -4.15 9.41
C ASP A 26 14.12 -2.90 10.29
N VAL A 27 15.34 -2.35 10.29
CA VAL A 27 15.66 -1.10 11.01
C VAL A 27 14.83 0.06 10.47
N LEU A 28 14.73 0.20 9.15
CA LEU A 28 13.90 1.25 8.53
C LEU A 28 12.41 1.08 8.86
N CYS A 29 11.91 -0.16 8.88
CA CYS A 29 10.53 -0.46 9.23
C CYS A 29 10.24 -0.10 10.70
N GLU A 30 11.14 -0.47 11.61
CA GLU A 30 11.00 -0.16 13.04
C GLU A 30 11.00 1.34 13.29
N GLU A 31 11.94 2.09 12.70
CA GLU A 31 12.01 3.54 12.83
C GLU A 31 10.78 4.22 12.17
N HIS A 32 10.29 3.72 11.03
CA HIS A 32 9.05 4.20 10.42
C HIS A 32 7.86 4.00 11.36
N PHE A 33 7.73 2.82 11.96
CA PHE A 33 6.66 2.54 12.91
C PHE A 33 6.76 3.48 14.11
N LYS A 34 7.92 3.57 14.77
CA LYS A 34 8.14 4.46 15.92
C LYS A 34 7.74 5.90 15.64
N THR A 35 8.11 6.43 14.48
CA THR A 35 7.88 7.84 14.11
C THR A 35 6.45 8.12 13.64
N THR A 36 5.74 7.14 13.10
CA THR A 36 4.44 7.36 12.44
C THR A 36 3.26 6.71 13.15
N HIS A 37 3.50 5.79 14.08
CA HIS A 37 2.46 5.20 14.89
C HIS A 37 2.02 6.18 15.99
N TYR A 38 0.72 6.25 16.23
CA TYR A 38 0.17 6.97 17.37
C TYR A 38 -1.22 6.43 17.72
N ARG A 39 -1.78 6.87 18.85
CA ARG A 39 -3.19 6.67 19.17
C ARG A 39 -3.98 7.94 18.92
N ASP A 40 -5.10 7.84 18.21
CA ASP A 40 -6.01 8.96 18.02
C ASP A 40 -6.74 9.32 19.33
N GLN A 41 -7.50 10.42 19.32
CA GLN A 41 -8.27 10.88 20.49
C GLN A 41 -9.34 9.87 20.95
N THR A 42 -9.70 8.90 20.09
CA THR A 42 -10.64 7.83 20.42
C THR A 42 -9.95 6.57 20.96
N GLY A 43 -8.61 6.58 21.04
CA GLY A 43 -7.80 5.46 21.52
C GLY A 43 -7.46 4.42 20.45
N ARG A 44 -7.80 4.64 19.18
CA ARG A 44 -7.47 3.72 18.08
C ARG A 44 -6.03 3.91 17.65
N PHE A 45 -5.36 2.82 17.32
CA PHE A 45 -4.03 2.87 16.73
C PHE A 45 -4.11 3.35 15.29
N VAL A 46 -3.32 4.37 14.99
CA VAL A 46 -3.05 4.85 13.63
C VAL A 46 -1.63 4.43 13.30
N VAL A 47 -1.47 3.71 12.19
CA VAL A 47 -0.19 3.22 11.69
C VAL A 47 -0.05 3.66 10.25
N ARG A 48 1.11 4.21 9.89
CA ARG A 48 1.43 4.51 8.49
C ARG A 48 2.18 3.34 7.89
N MET A 49 1.79 2.97 6.67
CA MET A 49 2.54 1.98 5.91
C MET A 49 3.79 2.64 5.30
N PRO A 50 4.97 2.01 5.45
CA PRO A 50 6.17 2.51 4.80
C PRO A 50 6.02 2.41 3.28
N PHE A 51 6.37 3.48 2.58
CA PHE A 51 6.57 3.44 1.13
C PHE A 51 8.06 3.28 0.87
N GLN A 52 8.41 2.46 -0.12
CA GLN A 52 9.78 2.43 -0.64
C GLN A 52 10.11 3.81 -1.21
N THR A 53 11.14 4.44 -0.68
CA THR A 53 11.59 5.77 -1.09
C THR A 53 12.39 5.74 -2.39
N THR A 54 12.92 4.57 -2.75
CA THR A 54 13.58 4.35 -4.02
C THR A 54 12.52 4.08 -5.08
N SER A 55 12.50 4.91 -6.13
CA SER A 55 11.73 4.59 -7.33
C SER A 55 12.34 3.34 -7.96
N LEU A 56 11.82 2.17 -7.60
CA LEU A 56 12.13 0.98 -8.36
C LEU A 56 11.64 1.22 -9.78
N PRO A 57 12.48 1.04 -10.82
CA PRO A 57 12.01 1.14 -12.18
C PRO A 57 10.86 0.12 -12.33
N LEU A 58 9.67 0.60 -12.69
CA LEU A 58 8.45 -0.19 -12.91
C LEU A 58 8.60 -1.21 -14.08
N GLY A 59 9.81 -1.36 -14.61
CA GLY A 59 10.16 -2.15 -15.78
C GLY A 59 9.42 -1.71 -17.04
N GLU A 60 9.42 -2.58 -18.03
CA GLU A 60 8.71 -2.41 -19.31
C GLU A 60 7.21 -2.72 -19.19
N SER A 61 6.51 -2.01 -18.28
CA SER A 61 5.07 -2.16 -18.08
C SER A 61 4.22 -1.37 -19.07
N SER A 62 4.81 -0.36 -19.73
CA SER A 62 4.14 0.54 -20.68
C SER A 62 3.41 -0.22 -21.81
N ALA A 63 4.07 -1.18 -22.44
CA ALA A 63 3.47 -1.97 -23.52
C ALA A 63 2.25 -2.77 -23.05
N GLN A 64 2.27 -3.27 -21.81
CA GLN A 64 1.14 -4.01 -21.23
C GLN A 64 0.00 -3.06 -20.85
N ALA A 65 0.32 -1.92 -20.23
CA ALA A 65 -0.66 -0.88 -19.89
C ALA A 65 -1.39 -0.38 -21.14
N MET A 66 -0.64 -0.13 -22.22
CA MET A 66 -1.19 0.32 -23.50
C MET A 66 -2.12 -0.72 -24.14
N LYS A 67 -1.75 -2.01 -24.12
CA LYS A 67 -2.64 -3.09 -24.60
C LYS A 67 -3.95 -3.15 -23.80
N ARG A 68 -3.88 -3.02 -22.48
CA ARG A 68 -5.06 -3.02 -21.61
C ARG A 68 -5.94 -1.80 -21.89
N PHE A 69 -5.34 -0.62 -22.06
CA PHE A 69 -6.04 0.60 -22.43
C PHE A 69 -6.81 0.44 -23.74
N TYR A 70 -6.16 -0.03 -24.81
CA TYR A 70 -6.85 -0.26 -26.07
C TYR A 70 -7.94 -1.32 -25.98
N SER A 71 -7.72 -2.40 -25.23
CA SER A 71 -8.75 -3.42 -25.02
C SER A 71 -10.00 -2.84 -24.35
N LEU A 72 -9.83 -1.97 -23.35
CA LEU A 72 -10.91 -1.25 -22.70
C LEU A 72 -11.65 -0.35 -23.70
N GLU A 73 -10.91 0.47 -24.46
CA GLU A 73 -11.49 1.34 -25.49
C GLU A 73 -12.36 0.58 -26.50
N HIS A 74 -11.91 -0.59 -26.97
CA HIS A 74 -12.68 -1.42 -27.89
C HIS A 74 -13.96 -1.97 -27.22
N LYS A 75 -13.87 -2.37 -25.94
CA LYS A 75 -15.01 -2.86 -25.17
C LYS A 75 -16.07 -1.76 -24.99
N LEU A 76 -15.65 -0.54 -24.65
CA LEU A 76 -16.53 0.62 -24.47
C LEU A 76 -17.16 1.05 -25.79
N LYS A 77 -16.42 0.99 -26.91
CA LYS A 77 -16.99 1.29 -28.25
C LYS A 77 -18.08 0.30 -28.66
N ARG A 78 -17.94 -0.97 -28.30
CA ARG A 78 -18.91 -2.02 -28.65
C ARG A 78 -20.16 -2.00 -27.76
N ASN A 79 -20.05 -1.49 -26.53
CA ASN A 79 -21.15 -1.42 -25.58
C ASN A 79 -21.37 0.03 -25.08
N PRO A 80 -22.29 0.77 -25.71
CA PRO A 80 -22.58 2.16 -25.35
C PRO A 80 -23.06 2.36 -23.91
N GLU A 81 -23.87 1.44 -23.38
CA GLU A 81 -24.38 1.51 -21.99
C GLU A 81 -23.22 1.40 -20.99
N LEU A 82 -22.30 0.46 -21.21
CA LEU A 82 -21.10 0.33 -20.37
C LEU A 82 -20.22 1.59 -20.45
N LYS A 83 -20.12 2.21 -21.62
CA LYS A 83 -19.37 3.46 -21.79
C LYS A 83 -19.95 4.59 -20.96
N GLU A 84 -21.28 4.76 -20.99
CA GLU A 84 -21.96 5.77 -20.19
C GLU A 84 -21.70 5.59 -18.69
N GLN A 85 -21.88 4.37 -18.18
CA GLN A 85 -21.61 4.06 -16.77
C GLN A 85 -20.13 4.30 -16.39
N TYR A 86 -19.20 3.92 -17.27
CA TYR A 86 -17.77 4.15 -17.06
C TYR A 86 -17.44 5.65 -17.01
N SER A 87 -18.00 6.46 -17.91
CA SER A 87 -17.81 7.92 -17.92
C SER A 87 -18.36 8.58 -16.66
N LEU A 88 -19.58 8.22 -16.25
CA LEU A 88 -20.19 8.75 -15.02
C LEU A 88 -19.33 8.43 -13.78
N PHE A 89 -18.81 7.19 -13.69
CA PHE A 89 -17.91 6.81 -12.62
C PHE A 89 -16.62 7.63 -12.63
N MET A 90 -16.01 7.86 -13.80
CA MET A 90 -14.78 8.65 -13.88
C MET A 90 -15.00 10.10 -13.45
N ASP A 91 -16.13 10.70 -13.82
CA ASP A 91 -16.49 12.05 -13.39
C ASP A 91 -16.70 12.12 -11.86
N GLU A 92 -17.40 11.13 -11.29
CA GLU A 92 -17.55 11.01 -9.84
C GLU A 92 -16.20 10.87 -9.14
N TYR A 93 -15.32 10.02 -9.67
CA TYR A 93 -14.01 9.74 -9.08
C TYR A 93 -13.09 10.97 -9.08
N ILE A 94 -13.18 11.82 -10.11
CA ILE A 94 -12.54 13.15 -10.14
C ILE A 94 -13.20 14.09 -9.12
N SER A 95 -14.53 14.11 -9.04
CA SER A 95 -15.26 14.99 -8.11
C SER A 95 -14.97 14.71 -6.64
N LEU A 96 -14.63 13.45 -6.32
CA LEU A 96 -14.20 12.99 -5.00
C LEU A 96 -12.72 13.27 -4.71
N ASP A 97 -12.00 13.93 -5.60
CA ASP A 97 -10.55 14.20 -5.50
C ASP A 97 -9.71 12.91 -5.38
N HIS A 98 -10.25 11.79 -5.90
CA HIS A 98 -9.53 10.51 -5.95
C HIS A 98 -8.68 10.36 -7.23
N MET A 99 -8.88 11.23 -8.23
CA MET A 99 -8.09 11.30 -9.45
C MET A 99 -7.97 12.74 -9.94
N SER A 100 -6.78 13.10 -10.42
CA SER A 100 -6.52 14.35 -11.14
C SER A 100 -6.00 14.07 -12.54
N PRO A 101 -6.19 14.99 -13.51
CA PRO A 101 -5.49 14.93 -14.79
C PRO A 101 -3.98 14.86 -14.56
N ALA A 102 -3.29 14.00 -15.31
CA ALA A 102 -1.84 13.93 -15.25
C ALA A 102 -1.24 15.26 -15.74
N THR A 103 -0.30 15.81 -14.97
CA THR A 103 0.51 16.94 -15.42
C THR A 103 1.38 16.45 -16.57
N SER A 104 1.37 17.15 -17.70
CA SER A 104 2.22 16.86 -18.84
C SER A 104 3.66 17.27 -18.53
N GLU A 105 4.35 16.53 -17.67
CA GLU A 105 5.79 16.60 -17.50
C GLU A 105 6.34 15.20 -17.78
N SER A 106 7.17 15.15 -18.82
CA SER A 106 7.76 13.93 -19.40
C SER A 106 8.98 13.47 -18.63
#